data_AF-V9LDV5-F1
#
_entry.id   AF-V9LDV5-F1
#
_cell.length_a   1.000
_cell.length_b   1.000
_cell.length_c   1.000
_cell.angle_alpha   90.00
_cell.angle_beta   90.00
_cell.angle_gamma   90.00
#
_symmetry.space_group_name_H-M   'P 1'
#
loop_
_entity.id
_entity.type
_entity.pdbx_description
1 polymer ?
#
loop_
_entity_poly.entity_id
_entity_poly.type
_entity_poly.pdbx_seq_one_letter_code
_entity_poly.pdbx_strand_id
1 'polypeptide(L)'
;RDNQCPSIRDTPQDSHQHPRGGGPGFSNLSSRQRSGSERGGVTNWSFESPTYQELKSEITEIPASKLIPEGGSSADSSAPGAQGSDCGALESVGEPVTFRKADTFAGRYGVWMKDPEPVPPHTHDSTWRINAVGTEVRQLFEYNDLDQFMKGYPSKVYVLPELVESTGGTIYRGSLYYQKRKSRVLLRYEMKTETIVAQKELSNAGFRGVFPYSWGGYTDIDFAVDEQGLWVIYSTNQAQGAIVISKLD
;
A
#
# COMPACT_ATOMS: atom_id res chain seq x y z
N ARG A 1 40.30 1.25 10.31
CA ARG A 1 40.66 -0.09 10.84
C ARG A 1 39.59 -0.48 11.83
N ASP A 2 38.71 -1.35 11.34
CA ASP A 2 37.98 -2.42 12.02
C ASP A 2 36.84 -2.07 12.99
N ASN A 3 35.65 -2.11 12.38
CA ASN A 3 34.37 -2.48 12.99
C ASN A 3 34.42 -3.89 13.58
N GLN A 4 33.79 -4.09 14.74
CA GLN A 4 33.31 -5.42 15.13
C GLN A 4 32.05 -5.34 16.00
N CYS A 5 30.93 -5.78 15.42
CA CYS A 5 29.72 -6.18 16.15
C CYS A 5 29.93 -7.56 16.79
N PRO A 6 29.34 -7.84 17.97
CA PRO A 6 29.48 -9.14 18.62
C PRO A 6 28.57 -10.21 17.99
N SER A 7 29.17 -11.38 17.75
CA SER A 7 28.51 -12.62 17.30
C SER A 7 27.61 -13.20 18.39
N ILE A 8 26.33 -13.42 18.08
CA ILE A 8 25.43 -14.24 18.90
C ILE A 8 25.74 -15.71 18.62
N ARG A 9 25.86 -16.50 19.68
CA ARG A 9 26.14 -17.94 19.66
C ARG A 9 24.83 -18.72 19.49
N ASP A 10 24.81 -19.65 18.55
CA ASP A 10 23.79 -20.70 18.45
C ASP A 10 23.96 -21.73 19.58
N THR A 11 22.87 -22.06 20.26
CA THR A 11 22.76 -23.23 21.15
C THR A 11 21.69 -24.16 20.61
N PRO A 12 21.95 -25.48 20.48
CA PRO A 12 21.00 -26.45 19.96
C PRO A 12 20.07 -26.98 21.07
N GLN A 13 18.78 -27.14 20.78
CA GLN A 13 17.87 -27.92 21.64
C GLN A 13 16.99 -28.89 20.81
N ASP A 14 17.31 -30.16 21.06
CA ASP A 14 16.61 -31.43 21.04
C ASP A 14 15.26 -31.66 20.33
N SER A 15 15.32 -32.72 19.52
CA SER A 15 14.26 -33.61 19.03
C SER A 15 13.61 -34.46 20.12
N HIS A 16 12.28 -34.57 20.14
CA HIS A 16 11.59 -35.74 20.73
C HIS A 16 10.30 -36.12 19.97
N GLN A 17 10.17 -37.43 19.75
CA GLN A 17 9.16 -38.15 18.99
C GLN A 17 7.91 -38.53 19.83
N HIS A 18 6.80 -38.81 19.11
CA HIS A 18 5.51 -39.35 19.57
C HIS A 18 5.56 -40.65 20.41
N PRO A 19 4.44 -40.97 21.10
CA PRO A 19 3.81 -42.26 20.82
C PRO A 19 2.27 -42.26 20.66
N ARG A 20 1.78 -43.36 20.08
CA ARG A 20 0.42 -43.72 19.62
C ARG A 20 -0.44 -44.41 20.70
N GLY A 21 -1.76 -44.44 20.46
CA GLY A 21 -2.74 -45.46 20.89
C GLY A 21 -4.07 -44.84 21.32
N GLY A 22 -5.29 -45.30 20.99
CA GLY A 22 -5.86 -46.40 20.21
C GLY A 22 -7.40 -46.28 20.30
N GLY A 23 -8.18 -46.77 19.31
CA GLY A 23 -9.67 -46.82 19.32
C GLY A 23 -10.23 -47.85 20.31
N PRO A 24 -11.54 -48.23 20.32
CA PRO A 24 -12.53 -48.31 19.21
C PRO A 24 -13.89 -47.64 19.57
N GLY A 25 -14.97 -47.58 18.77
CA GLY A 25 -15.64 -48.61 17.98
C GLY A 25 -17.00 -48.10 17.44
N PHE A 26 -17.47 -48.77 16.38
CA PHE A 26 -18.65 -48.47 15.57
C PHE A 26 -19.97 -48.92 16.22
N SER A 27 -21.08 -48.23 15.89
CA SER A 27 -22.40 -48.87 15.77
C SER A 27 -23.24 -48.26 14.64
N ASN A 28 -23.70 -49.14 13.76
CA ASN A 28 -24.61 -48.89 12.64
C ASN A 28 -26.07 -48.82 13.11
N LEU A 29 -26.90 -48.02 12.44
CA LEU A 29 -28.31 -48.34 12.24
C LEU A 29 -28.82 -47.82 10.89
N SER A 30 -29.44 -48.74 10.16
CA SER A 30 -29.93 -48.67 8.79
C SER A 30 -31.43 -48.35 8.71
N SER A 31 -31.87 -47.62 7.68
CA SER A 31 -33.20 -47.82 7.09
C SER A 31 -33.33 -47.32 5.62
N ARG A 32 -33.29 -48.30 4.71
CA ARG A 32 -34.24 -48.59 3.60
C ARG A 32 -34.72 -47.49 2.62
N GLN A 33 -34.20 -47.63 1.39
CA GLN A 33 -34.83 -47.63 0.06
C GLN A 33 -35.98 -46.66 -0.31
N ARG A 34 -35.75 -45.90 -1.40
CA ARG A 34 -36.65 -45.89 -2.56
C ARG A 34 -35.90 -45.59 -3.86
N SER A 35 -36.12 -46.44 -4.85
CA SER A 35 -35.56 -46.39 -6.21
C SER A 35 -36.23 -45.33 -7.08
N GLY A 36 -35.44 -44.64 -7.90
CA GLY A 36 -35.91 -43.81 -9.01
C GLY A 36 -34.75 -43.54 -9.97
N SER A 37 -34.88 -44.07 -11.18
CA SER A 37 -33.97 -43.93 -12.33
C SER A 37 -33.83 -42.47 -12.77
N GLU A 38 -32.62 -42.01 -13.13
CA GLU A 38 -32.27 -41.49 -14.46
C GLU A 38 -30.84 -40.91 -14.53
N ARG A 39 -30.37 -40.82 -15.77
CA ARG A 39 -28.99 -40.61 -16.25
C ARG A 39 -28.39 -39.25 -15.89
N GLY A 40 -27.07 -39.23 -15.69
CA GLY A 40 -26.25 -38.02 -15.81
C GLY A 40 -24.94 -38.14 -15.02
N GLY A 41 -23.83 -38.43 -15.71
CA GLY A 41 -22.51 -38.44 -15.10
C GLY A 41 -22.17 -37.06 -14.55
N VAL A 42 -21.94 -36.98 -13.24
CA VAL A 42 -21.36 -35.79 -12.59
C VAL A 42 -19.88 -36.08 -12.43
N THR A 43 -19.07 -35.42 -13.25
CA THR A 43 -17.62 -35.41 -13.08
C THR A 43 -17.28 -34.77 -11.75
N ASN A 44 -16.45 -35.49 -11.01
CA ASN A 44 -15.88 -35.12 -9.73
C ASN A 44 -15.09 -33.81 -9.88
N TRP A 45 -15.57 -32.70 -9.33
CA TRP A 45 -14.79 -31.46 -9.25
C TRP A 45 -13.75 -31.63 -8.14
N SER A 46 -12.54 -32.03 -8.54
CA SER A 46 -11.36 -31.91 -7.70
C SER A 46 -11.06 -30.43 -7.48
N PHE A 47 -11.33 -29.94 -6.28
CA PHE A 47 -10.76 -28.68 -5.80
C PHE A 47 -9.27 -28.91 -5.55
N GLU A 48 -8.44 -28.67 -6.56
CA GLU A 48 -7.03 -28.39 -6.32
C GLU A 48 -6.93 -27.01 -5.66
N SER A 49 -6.26 -26.99 -4.52
CA SER A 49 -5.83 -25.78 -3.81
C SER A 49 -5.10 -24.83 -4.76
N PRO A 50 -5.43 -23.53 -4.81
CA PRO A 50 -4.65 -22.58 -5.60
C PRO A 50 -3.27 -22.46 -4.96
N THR A 51 -2.28 -23.11 -5.56
CA THR A 51 -0.88 -22.88 -5.26
C THR A 51 -0.56 -21.45 -5.69
N TYR A 52 -0.16 -20.63 -4.72
CA TYR A 52 0.39 -19.30 -5.01
C TYR A 52 1.58 -19.48 -5.95
N GLN A 53 1.44 -18.98 -7.18
CA GLN A 53 2.53 -18.94 -8.14
C GLN A 53 3.25 -17.61 -7.93
N GLU A 54 4.36 -17.66 -7.19
CA GLU A 54 5.25 -16.53 -7.01
C GLU A 54 5.90 -16.22 -8.37
N LEU A 55 5.47 -15.14 -9.04
CA LEU A 55 6.17 -14.65 -10.23
C LEU A 55 7.47 -14.02 -9.77
N LYS A 56 8.60 -14.67 -10.08
CA LYS A 56 9.91 -14.02 -10.04
C LYS A 56 9.91 -12.90 -11.07
N SER A 57 10.18 -11.68 -10.62
CA SER A 57 10.39 -10.54 -11.51
C SER A 57 11.64 -10.79 -12.35
N GLU A 58 11.48 -11.11 -13.63
CA GLU A 58 12.55 -10.88 -14.60
C GLU A 58 12.68 -9.37 -14.77
N ILE A 59 13.88 -8.84 -14.55
CA ILE A 59 14.21 -7.43 -14.78
C ILE A 59 14.08 -7.18 -16.28
N THR A 60 12.92 -6.67 -16.70
CA THR A 60 12.77 -6.04 -18.00
C THR A 60 12.97 -4.55 -17.77
N GLU A 61 14.14 -4.04 -18.10
CA GLU A 61 14.37 -2.60 -18.11
C GLU A 61 13.45 -1.98 -19.18
N ILE A 62 12.37 -1.33 -18.74
CA ILE A 62 11.53 -0.52 -19.61
C ILE A 62 12.14 0.88 -19.60
N PRO A 63 12.61 1.41 -20.75
CA PRO A 63 13.12 2.77 -20.81
C PRO A 63 12.07 3.76 -20.30
N ALA A 64 12.44 4.62 -19.34
CA ALA A 64 11.57 5.69 -18.88
C ALA A 64 11.10 6.52 -20.09
N SER A 65 9.80 6.75 -20.20
CA SER A 65 9.22 7.53 -21.29
C SER A 65 9.78 8.96 -21.27
N LYS A 66 10.36 9.42 -22.38
CA LYS A 66 10.88 10.79 -22.61
C LYS A 66 9.81 11.89 -22.65
N LEU A 67 8.64 11.67 -22.02
CA LEU A 67 7.50 12.58 -22.04
C LEU A 67 7.66 13.75 -21.06
N ILE A 68 8.67 13.70 -20.18
CA ILE A 68 9.11 14.85 -19.38
C ILE A 68 10.28 15.47 -20.15
N PRO A 69 10.20 16.73 -20.60
CA PRO A 69 11.34 17.41 -21.19
C PRO A 69 12.45 17.47 -20.15
N GLU A 70 13.57 16.79 -20.39
CA GLU A 70 14.81 17.06 -19.70
C GLU A 70 15.15 18.53 -19.97
N GLY A 71 15.06 19.37 -18.94
CA GLY A 71 15.59 20.72 -18.99
C GLY A 71 17.07 20.62 -19.36
N GLY A 72 17.42 21.13 -20.55
CA GLY A 72 18.68 20.84 -21.22
C GLY A 72 19.92 21.03 -20.33
N SER A 73 20.65 19.94 -20.13
CA SER A 73 22.01 19.92 -19.63
C SER A 73 22.99 20.33 -20.74
N SER A 74 23.00 21.61 -21.11
CA SER A 74 24.22 22.20 -21.67
C SER A 74 25.17 22.50 -20.51
N ALA A 75 26.11 21.59 -20.29
CA ALA A 75 27.26 21.82 -19.44
C ALA A 75 28.05 23.03 -19.97
N ASP A 76 27.87 24.18 -19.33
CA ASP A 76 28.85 25.26 -19.32
C ASP A 76 29.20 25.53 -17.85
N SER A 77 30.21 24.81 -17.39
CA SER A 77 30.73 24.82 -16.03
C SER A 77 31.61 26.05 -15.81
N SER A 78 31.00 27.22 -15.64
CA SER A 78 31.69 28.41 -15.11
C SER A 78 30.77 29.41 -14.40
N ALA A 79 29.99 28.95 -13.42
CA ALA A 79 29.33 29.84 -12.46
C ALA A 79 29.50 29.30 -11.02
N PRO A 80 30.11 30.07 -10.10
CA PRO A 80 30.22 29.67 -8.71
C PRO A 80 28.85 29.85 -8.03
N GLY A 81 28.09 28.77 -7.90
CA GLY A 81 26.79 28.80 -7.22
C GLY A 81 25.79 27.70 -7.60
N ALA A 82 26.05 26.89 -8.62
CA ALA A 82 25.20 25.74 -8.93
C ALA A 82 25.50 24.60 -7.96
N GLN A 83 24.78 24.54 -6.84
CA GLN A 83 24.62 23.28 -6.11
C GLN A 83 24.02 22.28 -7.10
N GLY A 84 24.77 21.22 -7.40
CA GLY A 84 24.35 20.17 -8.32
C GLY A 84 23.01 19.59 -7.88
N SER A 85 22.14 19.30 -8.83
CA SER A 85 20.90 18.57 -8.58
C SER A 85 21.23 17.22 -7.95
N ASP A 86 20.93 17.05 -6.67
CA ASP A 86 21.07 15.78 -5.92
C ASP A 86 20.06 14.70 -6.35
N CYS A 87 19.39 14.91 -7.48
CA CYS A 87 18.45 13.97 -8.09
C CYS A 87 19.13 13.24 -9.25
N GLY A 88 18.94 11.93 -9.33
CA GLY A 88 19.47 11.07 -10.38
C GLY A 88 18.54 9.88 -10.66
N ALA A 89 18.93 9.03 -11.61
CA ALA A 89 18.22 7.78 -11.86
C ALA A 89 18.33 6.84 -10.65
N LEU A 90 17.25 6.12 -10.33
CA LEU A 90 17.29 5.08 -9.29
C LEU A 90 18.20 3.94 -9.73
N GLU A 91 19.30 3.71 -9.00
CA GLU A 91 20.27 2.66 -9.31
C GLU A 91 20.07 1.38 -8.49
N SER A 92 19.63 1.50 -7.24
CA SER A 92 19.46 0.36 -6.34
C SER A 92 18.45 0.63 -5.22
N VAL A 93 17.89 -0.44 -4.67
CA VAL A 93 17.01 -0.42 -3.49
C VAL A 93 17.64 -1.30 -2.42
N GLY A 94 17.83 -0.77 -1.21
CA GLY A 94 18.39 -1.51 -0.08
C GLY A 94 17.41 -2.50 0.56
N GLU A 95 17.91 -3.34 1.45
CA GLU A 95 17.08 -4.30 2.21
C GLU A 95 16.02 -3.59 3.06
N PRO A 96 14.78 -4.12 3.12
CA PRO A 96 13.71 -3.48 3.87
C PRO A 96 13.95 -3.55 5.38
N VAL A 97 13.77 -2.41 6.06
CA VAL A 97 13.80 -2.35 7.53
C VAL A 97 12.39 -2.59 8.07
N THR A 98 12.23 -3.63 8.88
CA THR A 98 10.95 -3.93 9.53
C THR A 98 10.81 -3.12 10.82
N PHE A 99 9.81 -2.23 10.86
CA PHE A 99 9.46 -1.47 12.06
C PHE A 99 8.69 -2.35 13.07
N ARG A 100 7.41 -2.64 12.82
CA ARG A 100 6.60 -3.53 13.66
C ARG A 100 5.45 -4.14 12.88
N LYS A 101 4.98 -5.29 13.32
CA LYS A 101 3.66 -5.80 12.94
C LYS A 101 2.58 -4.93 13.58
N ALA A 102 1.63 -4.46 12.79
CA ALA A 102 0.51 -3.64 13.25
C ALA A 102 -0.53 -4.46 14.04
N ASP A 103 -0.15 -5.16 15.11
CA ASP A 103 -1.11 -5.82 16.02
C ASP A 103 -1.60 -4.81 17.08
N THR A 104 -2.19 -3.71 16.63
CA THR A 104 -2.61 -2.56 17.46
C THR A 104 -4.12 -2.37 17.40
N PHE A 105 -4.68 -1.58 18.32
CA PHE A 105 -6.12 -1.27 18.33
C PHE A 105 -6.57 -0.52 17.06
N ALA A 106 -5.64 0.18 16.39
CA ALA A 106 -5.88 0.81 15.09
C ALA A 106 -6.03 -0.23 13.96
N GLY A 107 -6.09 -1.54 14.24
CA GLY A 107 -6.30 -2.58 13.23
C GLY A 107 -5.01 -3.19 12.71
N ARG A 108 -5.14 -4.25 11.90
CA ARG A 108 -4.01 -5.08 11.44
C ARG A 108 -3.34 -4.62 10.15
N TYR A 109 -4.10 -3.93 9.29
CA TYR A 109 -3.67 -3.57 7.95
C TYR A 109 -4.00 -2.10 7.68
N GLY A 110 -3.09 -1.42 6.99
CA GLY A 110 -3.20 0.00 6.72
C GLY A 110 -2.02 0.47 5.89
N VAL A 111 -2.12 1.72 5.44
CA VAL A 111 -1.00 2.48 4.89
C VAL A 111 -0.55 3.48 5.95
N TRP A 112 0.76 3.68 6.05
CA TRP A 112 1.34 4.71 6.88
C TRP A 112 2.21 5.63 6.01
N MET A 113 2.26 6.89 6.38
CA MET A 113 2.81 7.98 5.56
C MET A 113 3.54 8.96 6.47
N LYS A 114 4.50 9.67 5.88
CA LYS A 114 5.13 10.87 6.46
C LYS A 114 4.90 12.04 5.50
N ASP A 115 5.05 13.25 6.02
CA ASP A 115 5.06 14.46 5.20
C ASP A 115 6.50 14.77 4.80
N PRO A 116 6.84 14.79 3.50
CA PRO A 116 8.18 15.18 3.06
C PRO A 116 8.44 16.69 3.23
N GLU A 117 7.40 17.52 3.35
CA GLU A 117 7.52 18.97 3.56
C GLU A 117 6.57 19.43 4.68
N PRO A 118 6.83 19.01 5.94
CA PRO A 118 5.92 19.22 7.05
C PRO A 118 5.78 20.70 7.40
N VAL A 119 4.58 21.08 7.79
CA VAL A 119 4.26 22.42 8.31
C VAL A 119 3.98 22.37 9.82
N PRO A 120 4.37 23.39 10.61
CA PRO A 120 4.10 23.38 12.05
C PRO A 120 2.61 23.20 12.38
N PRO A 121 2.26 22.41 13.41
CA PRO A 121 3.14 21.85 14.44
C PRO A 121 3.81 20.51 14.07
N HIS A 122 3.57 19.98 12.87
CA HIS A 122 4.11 18.69 12.44
C HIS A 122 5.59 18.78 12.06
N THR A 123 6.27 17.64 12.13
CA THR A 123 7.71 17.52 11.83
C THR A 123 7.95 16.34 10.89
N HIS A 124 9.19 16.15 10.43
CA HIS A 124 9.57 14.99 9.61
C HIS A 124 9.46 13.65 10.36
N ASP A 125 9.33 13.68 11.69
CA ASP A 125 9.11 12.49 12.50
C ASP A 125 7.63 12.12 12.63
N SER A 126 6.75 13.10 12.39
CA SER A 126 5.31 12.88 12.41
C SER A 126 4.92 11.81 11.39
N THR A 127 4.11 10.86 11.84
CA THR A 127 3.69 9.70 11.06
C THR A 127 2.17 9.62 11.12
N TRP A 128 1.56 9.33 9.97
CA TRP A 128 0.12 9.14 9.87
C TRP A 128 -0.20 7.76 9.37
N ARG A 129 -1.39 7.27 9.74
CA ARG A 129 -1.86 5.95 9.32
C ARG A 129 -3.34 5.98 8.99
N ILE A 130 -3.70 5.29 7.91
CA ILE A 130 -5.10 5.00 7.53
C ILE A 130 -5.29 3.49 7.50
N ASN A 131 -6.46 3.04 7.95
CA ASN A 131 -6.80 1.62 7.92
C ASN A 131 -7.18 1.18 6.51
N ALA A 132 -6.64 0.04 6.08
CA ALA A 132 -6.93 -0.54 4.77
C ALA A 132 -8.16 -1.47 4.79
N VAL A 133 -8.65 -1.82 5.97
CA VAL A 133 -9.72 -2.79 6.15
C VAL A 133 -10.91 -2.13 6.83
N GLY A 134 -12.06 -2.22 6.16
CA GLY A 134 -13.33 -1.70 6.65
C GLY A 134 -14.16 -1.13 5.51
N THR A 135 -15.47 -1.21 5.64
CA THR A 135 -16.38 -0.57 4.67
C THR A 135 -16.55 0.92 4.94
N GLU A 136 -16.03 1.49 6.02
CA GLU A 136 -16.24 2.91 6.37
C GLU A 136 -14.94 3.55 6.88
N VAL A 137 -13.88 3.41 6.08
CA VAL A 137 -12.59 4.02 6.39
C VAL A 137 -12.72 5.54 6.36
N ARG A 138 -12.58 6.17 7.52
CA ARG A 138 -12.58 7.64 7.70
C ARG A 138 -11.69 8.12 8.83
N GLN A 139 -10.88 7.25 9.42
CA GLN A 139 -10.00 7.61 10.53
C GLN A 139 -8.57 7.74 10.02
N LEU A 140 -7.96 8.89 10.31
CA LEU A 140 -6.54 9.14 10.13
C LEU A 140 -5.90 9.24 11.52
N PHE A 141 -5.02 8.30 11.82
CA PHE A 141 -4.30 8.23 13.09
C PHE A 141 -2.98 9.00 12.94
N GLU A 142 -2.73 9.97 13.81
CA GLU A 142 -1.49 10.73 13.87
C GLU A 142 -0.62 10.26 15.03
N TYR A 143 0.68 10.22 14.78
CA TYR A 143 1.72 9.90 15.74
C TYR A 143 2.82 10.96 15.63
N ASN A 144 3.33 11.43 16.76
CA ASN A 144 4.33 12.50 16.81
C ASN A 144 5.68 12.04 16.27
N ASP A 145 6.01 10.77 16.49
CA ASP A 145 7.30 10.17 16.17
C ASP A 145 7.16 8.65 15.93
N LEU A 146 8.28 8.05 15.50
CA LEU A 146 8.35 6.62 15.25
C LEU A 146 8.15 5.78 16.52
N ASP A 147 8.63 6.21 17.69
CA ASP A 147 8.49 5.45 18.93
C ASP A 147 7.02 5.32 19.34
N GLN A 148 6.25 6.40 19.18
CA GLN A 148 4.82 6.43 19.44
C GLN A 148 4.06 5.59 18.40
N PHE A 149 4.39 5.73 17.12
CA PHE A 149 3.86 4.88 16.04
C PHE A 149 4.08 3.40 16.34
N MET A 150 5.30 3.06 16.76
CA MET A 150 5.70 1.71 17.10
C MET A 150 4.94 1.17 18.30
N LYS A 151 4.64 1.98 19.32
CA LYS A 151 3.79 1.56 20.46
C LYS A 151 2.32 1.41 20.08
N GLY A 152 1.87 2.12 19.03
CA GLY A 152 0.51 2.05 18.52
C GLY A 152 -0.48 2.98 19.21
N TYR A 153 -0.01 3.98 19.96
CA TYR A 153 -0.85 4.95 20.66
C TYR A 153 -0.83 6.30 19.94
N PRO A 154 -1.84 6.62 19.10
CA PRO A 154 -1.87 7.88 18.36
C PRO A 154 -1.95 9.08 19.30
N SER A 155 -1.28 10.17 18.94
CA SER A 155 -1.42 11.47 19.61
C SER A 155 -2.76 12.11 19.29
N LYS A 156 -3.28 11.88 18.08
CA LYS A 156 -4.56 12.40 17.60
C LYS A 156 -5.22 11.46 16.60
N VAL A 157 -6.55 11.49 16.55
CA VAL A 157 -7.34 10.78 15.53
C VAL A 157 -8.24 11.79 14.84
N TYR A 158 -8.03 12.00 13.54
CA TYR A 158 -8.93 12.81 12.72
C TYR A 158 -10.06 11.93 12.19
N VAL A 159 -11.27 12.50 12.17
CA VAL A 159 -12.43 11.90 11.51
C VAL A 159 -12.68 12.63 10.21
N LEU A 160 -12.32 11.99 9.10
CA LEU A 160 -12.48 12.53 7.76
C LEU A 160 -13.97 12.75 7.45
N PRO A 161 -14.36 13.90 6.90
CA PRO A 161 -15.76 14.18 6.52
C PRO A 161 -16.28 13.23 5.44
N GLU A 162 -15.38 12.78 4.57
CA GLU A 162 -15.66 11.90 3.44
C GLU A 162 -14.87 10.60 3.57
N LEU A 163 -15.50 9.48 3.23
CA LEU A 163 -14.88 8.15 3.31
C LEU A 163 -13.74 8.02 2.30
N VAL A 164 -12.73 7.22 2.65
CA VAL A 164 -11.58 6.90 1.81
C VAL A 164 -11.91 5.72 0.89
N GLU A 165 -11.51 5.79 -0.39
CA GLU A 165 -11.68 4.66 -1.34
C GLU A 165 -10.59 3.60 -1.21
N SER A 166 -9.33 4.05 -1.14
CA SER A 166 -8.15 3.21 -1.33
C SER A 166 -7.00 3.59 -0.39
N THR A 167 -5.94 2.78 -0.39
CA THR A 167 -4.70 3.09 0.34
C THR A 167 -3.73 3.99 -0.44
N GLY A 168 -4.10 4.47 -1.64
CA GLY A 168 -3.24 5.29 -2.50
C GLY A 168 -3.20 6.77 -2.11
N GLY A 169 -3.51 7.13 -0.86
CA GLY A 169 -3.43 8.52 -0.38
C GLY A 169 -2.01 8.89 0.08
N THR A 170 -1.74 10.18 0.21
CA THR A 170 -0.45 10.69 0.71
C THR A 170 -0.62 11.93 1.60
N ILE A 171 0.40 12.23 2.41
CA ILE A 171 0.48 13.47 3.19
C ILE A 171 1.48 14.39 2.51
N TYR A 172 1.09 15.64 2.29
CA TYR A 172 1.98 16.67 1.75
C TYR A 172 1.59 18.05 2.30
N ARG A 173 2.58 18.80 2.84
CA ARG A 173 2.40 20.17 3.34
C ARG A 173 1.23 20.32 4.33
N GLY A 174 1.12 19.40 5.27
CA GLY A 174 0.10 19.39 6.33
C GLY A 174 -1.31 19.06 5.85
N SER A 175 -1.45 18.46 4.67
CA SER A 175 -2.73 17.99 4.13
C SER A 175 -2.68 16.51 3.74
N LEU A 176 -3.78 15.81 3.97
CA LEU A 176 -4.04 14.49 3.42
C LEU A 176 -4.69 14.65 2.04
N TYR A 177 -4.07 14.04 1.05
CA TYR A 177 -4.60 13.90 -0.30
C TYR A 177 -5.11 12.47 -0.48
N TYR A 178 -6.38 12.32 -0.81
CA TYR A 178 -7.01 11.00 -0.90
C TYR A 178 -8.19 10.97 -1.87
N GLN A 179 -8.52 9.78 -2.36
CA GLN A 179 -9.67 9.54 -3.21
C GLN A 179 -10.94 9.40 -2.36
N LYS A 180 -11.96 10.20 -2.68
CA LYS A 180 -13.30 10.07 -2.12
C LYS A 180 -13.92 8.74 -2.54
N ARG A 181 -14.47 8.03 -1.56
CA ARG A 181 -15.09 6.73 -1.74
C ARG A 181 -16.13 6.69 -2.87
N LYS A 182 -16.10 5.62 -3.66
CA LYS A 182 -16.96 5.34 -4.83
C LYS A 182 -16.97 6.48 -5.84
N SER A 183 -15.86 7.16 -6.01
CA SER A 183 -15.76 8.26 -6.97
C SER A 183 -14.35 8.39 -7.52
N ARG A 184 -14.19 9.23 -8.53
CA ARG A 184 -12.91 9.70 -9.09
C ARG A 184 -12.56 11.12 -8.62
N VAL A 185 -13.10 11.51 -7.45
CA VAL A 185 -12.88 12.83 -6.85
C VAL A 185 -11.71 12.73 -5.87
N LEU A 186 -10.72 13.58 -6.09
CA LEU A 186 -9.59 13.83 -5.21
C LEU A 186 -9.99 14.86 -4.17
N LEU A 187 -9.60 14.63 -2.92
CA LEU A 187 -9.84 15.52 -1.80
C LEU A 187 -8.51 15.95 -1.18
N ARG A 188 -8.41 17.23 -0.83
CA ARG A 188 -7.37 17.77 0.05
C ARG A 188 -8.01 18.11 1.40
N TYR A 189 -7.70 17.33 2.42
CA TYR A 189 -8.11 17.56 3.80
C TYR A 189 -6.94 18.18 4.57
N GLU A 190 -7.12 19.38 5.11
CA GLU A 190 -6.06 20.10 5.83
C GLU A 190 -6.12 19.76 7.33
N MET A 191 -5.01 19.26 7.90
CA MET A 191 -4.97 18.80 9.31
C MET A 191 -5.19 19.93 10.30
N LYS A 192 -4.72 21.14 9.96
CA LYS A 192 -4.77 22.32 10.85
C LYS A 192 -6.19 22.82 11.09
N THR A 193 -7.00 22.88 10.03
CA THR A 193 -8.39 23.34 10.09
C THR A 193 -9.38 22.19 10.25
N GLU A 194 -8.92 20.96 10.03
CA GLU A 194 -9.75 19.75 10.02
C GLU A 194 -10.89 19.82 9.00
N THR A 195 -10.63 20.43 7.84
CA THR A 195 -11.61 20.62 6.77
C THR A 195 -11.08 20.17 5.41
N ILE A 196 -12.01 19.82 4.52
CA ILE A 196 -11.71 19.65 3.10
C ILE A 196 -11.58 21.05 2.48
N VAL A 197 -10.37 21.40 2.05
CA VAL A 197 -10.04 22.73 1.51
C VAL A 197 -10.03 22.76 -0.02
N ALA A 198 -9.92 21.59 -0.67
CA ALA A 198 -10.04 21.47 -2.11
C ALA A 198 -10.63 20.12 -2.53
N GLN A 199 -11.31 20.11 -3.67
CA GLN A 199 -11.83 18.92 -4.33
C GLN A 199 -11.59 19.02 -5.83
N LYS A 200 -11.18 17.93 -6.47
CA LYS A 200 -10.94 17.88 -7.91
C LYS A 200 -11.41 16.56 -8.49
N GLU A 201 -12.26 16.60 -9.50
CA GLU A 201 -12.60 15.40 -10.26
C GLU A 201 -11.54 15.12 -11.33
N LEU A 202 -11.04 13.90 -11.39
CA LEU A 202 -10.19 13.43 -12.50
C LEU A 202 -11.07 12.97 -13.66
N SER A 203 -11.33 13.87 -14.60
CA SER A 203 -12.18 13.55 -15.76
C SER A 203 -11.69 12.27 -16.47
N ASN A 204 -12.62 11.37 -16.76
CA ASN A 204 -12.39 10.09 -17.45
C ASN A 204 -11.54 9.04 -16.71
N ALA A 205 -11.08 9.30 -15.49
CA ALA A 205 -10.36 8.30 -14.72
C ALA A 205 -11.25 7.08 -14.41
N GLY A 206 -10.70 5.88 -14.60
CA GLY A 206 -11.28 4.66 -14.06
C GLY A 206 -11.21 4.69 -12.53
N PHE A 207 -12.17 4.03 -11.88
CA PHE A 207 -12.21 3.87 -10.44
C PHE A 207 -13.03 2.63 -10.10
N ARG A 208 -12.76 2.01 -8.95
CA ARG A 208 -13.40 0.77 -8.48
C ARG A 208 -13.02 -0.48 -9.26
N GLY A 209 -11.71 -0.68 -9.45
CA GLY A 209 -11.15 -1.87 -10.07
C GLY A 209 -11.36 -1.90 -11.58
N VAL A 210 -11.51 -0.73 -12.22
CA VAL A 210 -11.52 -0.60 -13.68
C VAL A 210 -10.09 -0.68 -14.21
N PHE A 211 -9.16 0.02 -13.57
CA PHE A 211 -7.72 0.01 -13.90
C PHE A 211 -6.87 -0.16 -12.64
N PRO A 212 -7.02 -1.25 -11.87
CA PRO A 212 -6.22 -1.47 -10.69
C PRO A 212 -4.80 -1.92 -11.07
N TYR A 213 -3.89 -1.84 -10.10
CA TYR A 213 -2.61 -2.55 -10.18
C TYR A 213 -2.82 -4.08 -10.27
N SER A 214 -1.74 -4.82 -10.56
CA SER A 214 -1.77 -6.29 -10.76
C SER A 214 -2.34 -7.08 -9.59
N TRP A 215 -2.22 -6.58 -8.36
CA TRP A 215 -2.75 -7.20 -7.14
C TRP A 215 -4.22 -6.83 -6.87
N GLY A 216 -4.85 -6.06 -7.76
CA GLY A 216 -6.27 -5.73 -7.72
C GLY A 216 -6.64 -4.69 -6.68
N GLY A 217 -7.85 -4.85 -6.12
CA GLY A 217 -8.44 -3.88 -5.19
C GLY A 217 -8.94 -2.62 -5.89
N TYR A 218 -9.14 -1.54 -5.11
CA TYR A 218 -9.56 -0.24 -5.62
C TYR A 218 -8.35 0.70 -5.78
N THR A 219 -7.30 0.20 -6.44
CA THR A 219 -6.00 0.87 -6.61
C THR A 219 -5.92 1.72 -7.89
N ASP A 220 -7.06 2.10 -8.46
CA ASP A 220 -7.15 2.79 -9.75
C ASP A 220 -6.54 4.19 -9.77
N ILE A 221 -6.47 4.83 -8.60
CA ILE A 221 -6.00 6.20 -8.40
C ILE A 221 -5.01 6.19 -7.23
N ASP A 222 -3.80 6.66 -7.48
CA ASP A 222 -2.67 6.58 -6.56
C ASP A 222 -1.93 7.93 -6.54
N PHE A 223 -1.76 8.51 -5.37
CA PHE A 223 -1.03 9.77 -5.20
C PHE A 223 0.46 9.50 -4.99
N ALA A 224 1.30 10.37 -5.56
CA ALA A 224 2.74 10.32 -5.36
C ALA A 224 3.29 11.71 -5.06
N VAL A 225 4.35 11.78 -4.26
CA VAL A 225 5.10 13.02 -4.00
C VAL A 225 6.56 12.77 -4.32
N ASP A 226 7.16 13.68 -5.07
CA ASP A 226 8.59 13.69 -5.41
C ASP A 226 9.17 15.11 -5.20
N GLU A 227 10.41 15.33 -5.63
CA GLU A 227 11.10 16.63 -5.52
C GLU A 227 10.45 17.74 -6.35
N GLN A 228 9.61 17.38 -7.32
CA GLN A 228 8.88 18.32 -8.17
C GLN A 228 7.46 18.62 -7.66
N GLY A 229 6.97 17.90 -6.65
CA GLY A 229 5.73 18.18 -5.95
C GLY A 229 4.77 16.99 -5.92
N LEU A 230 3.48 17.28 -6.03
CA LEU A 230 2.40 16.32 -5.90
C LEU A 230 1.91 15.84 -7.27
N TRP A 231 1.68 14.54 -7.38
CA TRP A 231 1.23 13.86 -8.59
C TRP A 231 0.08 12.91 -8.29
N VAL A 232 -0.66 12.57 -9.34
CA VAL A 232 -1.62 11.47 -9.31
C VAL A 232 -1.42 10.56 -10.52
N ILE A 233 -1.43 9.26 -10.25
CA ILE A 233 -1.24 8.16 -11.18
C ILE A 233 -2.58 7.45 -11.31
N TYR A 234 -3.04 7.25 -12.54
CA TYR A 234 -4.32 6.62 -12.83
C TYR A 234 -4.36 6.09 -14.28
N SER A 235 -5.51 5.63 -14.74
CA SER A 235 -5.73 5.34 -16.15
C SER A 235 -7.13 5.71 -16.63
N THR A 236 -7.33 5.72 -17.94
CA THR A 236 -8.58 6.09 -18.60
C THR A 236 -8.91 5.11 -19.73
N ASN A 237 -10.18 5.08 -20.15
CA ASN A 237 -10.59 4.32 -21.33
C ASN A 237 -9.88 4.81 -22.61
N GLN A 238 -9.60 6.11 -22.70
CA GLN A 238 -8.90 6.71 -23.84
C GLN A 238 -7.45 6.22 -23.93
N ALA A 239 -6.81 6.05 -22.77
CA ALA A 239 -5.47 5.47 -22.66
C ALA A 239 -5.47 3.93 -22.74
N GLN A 240 -6.63 3.29 -22.88
CA GLN A 240 -6.78 1.83 -22.97
C GLN A 240 -6.08 1.07 -21.84
N GLY A 241 -6.14 1.61 -20.61
CA GLY A 241 -5.48 1.01 -19.45
C GLY A 241 -3.99 1.37 -19.30
N ALA A 242 -3.39 2.10 -20.24
CA ALA A 242 -2.03 2.64 -20.06
C ALA A 242 -1.99 3.67 -18.92
N ILE A 243 -0.85 3.74 -18.22
CA ILE A 243 -0.66 4.66 -17.09
C ILE A 243 -0.69 6.10 -17.58
N VAL A 244 -1.49 6.92 -16.89
CA VAL A 244 -1.59 8.37 -17.04
C VAL A 244 -1.11 9.01 -15.74
N ILE A 245 -0.27 10.02 -15.86
CA ILE A 245 0.29 10.76 -14.72
C ILE A 245 -0.07 12.23 -14.89
N SER A 246 -0.54 12.88 -13.83
CA SER A 246 -0.82 14.31 -13.82
C SER A 246 -0.18 14.98 -12.62
N LYS A 247 0.46 16.12 -12.86
CA LYS A 247 0.93 17.01 -11.79
C LYS A 247 -0.26 17.74 -11.17
N LEU A 248 -0.27 17.88 -9.86
CA LEU A 248 -1.29 18.60 -9.11
C LEU A 248 -0.71 19.91 -8.55
N ASP A 249 -1.50 20.98 -8.63
CA ASP A 249 -1.18 22.31 -8.11
C ASP A 249 -1.64 22.52 -6.66
#